data_AF-A0A7X3R196-F1
#
_entry.id   AF-A0A7X3R196-F1
#
_cell.length_a   1.000
_cell.length_b   1.000
_cell.length_c   1.000
_cell.angle_alpha   90.00
_cell.angle_beta   90.00
_cell.angle_gamma   90.00
#
_symmetry.space_group_name_H-M   'P 1'
#
loop_
_entity.id
_entity.type
_entity.pdbx_description
1 polymer ?
#
loop_
_entity_poly.entity_id
_entity_poly.type
_entity_poly.pdbx_seq_one_letter_code
_entity_poly.pdbx_strand_id
1 'polypeptide(L)' 'MLSQEDATTKRFLGTPSIRVEGIDVEYGNRPPEEVQIGTRYYNTPEGWKPFPHARLIANAILEAHNSQEGG' A
#
# COMPACT_ATOMS: atom_id res chain seq x y z
N MET A 1 -10.68 15.39 11.70
CA MET A 1 -10.65 13.92 11.62
C MET A 1 -11.19 13.54 10.26
N LEU A 2 -10.49 12.72 9.47
CA LEU A 2 -11.04 12.24 8.19
C LEU A 2 -12.27 11.37 8.48
N SER A 3 -13.36 11.57 7.75
CA SER A 3 -14.53 10.69 7.82
C SER A 3 -14.31 9.44 6.94
N GLN A 4 -15.14 8.40 7.13
CA GLN A 4 -15.11 7.24 6.24
C GLN A 4 -15.51 7.61 4.80
N GLU A 5 -16.37 8.62 4.64
CA GLU A 5 -16.71 9.20 3.34
C GLU A 5 -15.52 9.89 2.68
N ASP A 6 -14.70 10.61 3.46
CA ASP A 6 -13.43 11.17 2.99
C ASP A 6 -12.48 10.07 2.52
N ALA A 7 -12.38 8.96 3.28
CA ALA A 7 -11.51 7.85 2.91
C ALA A 7 -11.95 7.20 1.60
N THR A 8 -13.25 7.10 1.36
CA THR A 8 -13.81 6.56 0.11
C THR A 8 -13.52 7.49 -1.06
N THR A 9 -13.83 8.78 -0.90
CA THR A 9 -13.62 9.81 -1.93
C THR A 9 -12.14 9.93 -2.31
N LYS A 10 -11.24 9.89 -1.32
CA LYS A 10 -9.79 10.07 -1.51
C LYS A 10 -9.04 8.77 -1.76
N ARG A 11 -9.74 7.62 -1.76
CA ARG A 11 -9.13 6.27 -1.78
C ARG A 11 -8.03 6.12 -0.74
N PHE A 12 -8.32 6.60 0.47
CA PHE A 12 -7.39 6.55 1.59
C PHE A 12 -7.36 5.13 2.16
N LEU A 13 -6.16 4.57 2.28
CA LEU A 13 -5.93 3.18 2.69
C LEU A 13 -5.69 3.02 4.19
N GLY A 14 -5.69 4.12 4.94
CA GLY A 14 -5.21 4.16 6.32
C GLY A 14 -3.71 4.48 6.42
N THR A 15 -3.18 4.42 7.63
CA THR A 15 -1.82 4.77 8.01
C THR A 15 -1.12 3.62 8.75
N PRO A 16 0.16 3.31 8.46
CA PRO A 16 0.93 3.86 7.35
C PRO A 16 0.41 3.34 6.01
N SER A 17 0.55 4.16 4.95
CA SER A 17 0.42 3.72 3.56
C SER A 17 1.73 4.00 2.86
N ILE A 18 2.29 2.97 2.21
CA ILE A 18 3.63 3.03 1.62
C ILE A 18 3.48 2.82 0.13
N ARG A 19 4.10 3.73 -0.63
CA ARG A 19 4.12 3.69 -2.09
C ARG A 19 5.55 3.84 -2.56
N VAL A 20 5.89 3.09 -3.61
CA VAL A 20 7.16 3.18 -4.32
C VAL A 20 6.84 3.67 -5.72
N GLU A 21 7.45 4.78 -6.14
CA GLU A 21 7.16 5.44 -7.42
C GLU A 21 5.65 5.67 -7.68
N GLY A 22 4.92 6.03 -6.61
CA GLY A 22 3.47 6.29 -6.67
C GLY A 22 2.58 5.04 -6.64
N ILE A 23 3.16 3.83 -6.72
CA ILE A 23 2.47 2.53 -6.72
C ILE A 23 2.41 1.97 -5.30
N ASP A 24 1.25 1.46 -4.88
CA ASP A 24 1.06 0.87 -3.54
C ASP A 24 1.80 -0.46 -3.40
N VAL A 25 2.50 -0.67 -2.28
CA VAL A 25 3.33 -1.88 -2.09
C VAL A 25 2.52 -3.16 -1.90
N GLU A 26 1.24 -3.10 -1.52
CA GLU A 26 0.39 -4.29 -1.34
C GLU A 26 -0.48 -4.53 -2.59
N TYR A 27 -1.15 -3.48 -3.07
CA TYR A 27 -2.11 -3.61 -4.16
C TYR A 27 -1.48 -3.42 -5.55
N GLY A 28 -0.27 -2.84 -5.63
CA GLY A 28 0.38 -2.53 -6.90
C GLY A 28 -0.47 -1.57 -7.74
N ASN A 29 -0.67 -1.91 -9.01
CA ASN A 29 -1.54 -1.19 -9.93
C ASN A 29 -3.03 -1.57 -9.79
N ARG A 30 -3.36 -2.55 -8.93
CA ARG A 30 -4.76 -2.95 -8.74
C ARG A 30 -5.46 -1.96 -7.81
N PRO A 31 -6.75 -1.67 -8.04
CA PRO A 31 -7.52 -0.89 -7.08
C PRO A 31 -7.59 -1.64 -5.75
N PRO A 32 -7.40 -0.96 -4.62
CA PRO A 32 -7.55 -1.55 -3.30
C PRO A 32 -8.99 -1.98 -3.08
N GLU A 33 -9.18 -3.17 -2.51
CA GLU A 33 -10.51 -3.69 -2.18
C GLU A 33 -11.13 -2.96 -0.98
N GLU A 34 -10.29 -2.39 -0.11
CA GLU A 34 -10.71 -1.71 1.12
C GLU A 34 -10.11 -0.30 1.22
N VAL A 35 -10.94 0.62 1.70
CA VAL A 35 -10.57 1.99 2.06
C VAL A 35 -11.02 2.24 3.49
N GLN A 36 -10.14 2.83 4.29
CA GLN A 36 -10.39 2.99 5.73
C GLN A 36 -9.70 4.20 6.31
N ILE A 37 -10.27 4.71 7.40
CA ILE A 37 -9.63 5.68 8.27
C ILE A 37 -8.83 4.97 9.36
N GLY A 38 -7.77 5.62 9.85
CA GLY A 38 -6.96 5.09 10.95
C GLY A 38 -5.90 4.09 10.49
N THR A 39 -5.69 3.03 11.28
CA THR A 39 -4.56 2.11 11.09
C THR A 39 -4.78 1.17 9.91
N ARG A 40 -3.81 1.13 8.99
CA ARG A 40 -3.79 0.14 7.92
C ARG A 40 -3.18 -1.17 8.41
N TYR A 41 -3.77 -2.29 8.01
CA TYR A 41 -3.21 -3.61 8.25
C TYR A 41 -2.68 -4.22 6.95
N TYR A 42 -1.56 -4.92 7.07
CA TYR A 42 -0.87 -5.60 5.99
C TYR A 42 -0.91 -7.10 6.23
N ASN A 43 -1.06 -7.87 5.15
CA ASN A 43 -0.99 -9.31 5.22
C ASN A 43 0.47 -9.74 5.31
N THR A 44 0.90 -10.24 6.46
CA THR A 44 2.27 -10.72 6.69
C THR A 44 2.28 -12.22 7.00
N PRO A 45 3.43 -12.90 6.89
CA PRO A 45 3.54 -14.30 7.30
C PRO A 45 3.15 -14.55 8.78
N GLU A 46 3.20 -13.52 9.62
CA GLU A 46 2.81 -13.57 11.03
C GLU A 46 1.34 -13.17 11.26
N GLY A 47 0.56 -13.06 10.19
CA GLY A 47 -0.81 -12.56 10.18
C GLY A 47 -0.91 -11.06 9.89
N TRP A 48 -2.05 -10.48 10.22
CA TRP A 48 -2.32 -9.05 9.99
C TRP A 48 -1.51 -8.17 10.96
N LYS A 49 -0.69 -7.26 10.43
CA LYS A 49 0.14 -6.34 11.22
C LYS A 49 -0.12 -4.89 10.80
N PRO A 50 0.03 -3.91 11.71
CA PRO A 50 -0.12 -2.48 11.38
C PRO A 50 1.08 -1.89 10.62
N PHE A 51 1.96 -2.74 10.09
CA PHE A 51 3.14 -2.40 9.31
C PHE A 51 3.41 -3.52 8.29
N PRO A 52 3.95 -3.19 7.11
CA PRO A 52 4.26 -4.21 6.12
C PRO A 52 5.50 -5.02 6.51
N HIS A 53 5.64 -6.20 5.92
CA HIS A 53 6.88 -6.95 5.98
C HIS A 53 7.96 -6.26 5.13
N ALA A 54 9.20 -6.17 5.62
CA ALA A 54 10.28 -5.44 4.94
C ALA A 54 10.54 -5.93 3.50
N ARG A 55 10.39 -7.25 3.27
CA ARG A 55 10.52 -7.87 1.94
C ARG A 55 9.50 -7.34 0.92
N LEU A 56 8.29 -6.95 1.36
CA LEU A 56 7.27 -6.38 0.49
C LEU A 56 7.77 -5.06 -0.12
N ILE A 57 8.32 -4.19 0.72
CA ILE A 57 8.87 -2.90 0.29
C ILE A 57 10.09 -3.13 -0.62
N ALA A 58 11.00 -4.02 -0.23
CA ALA A 58 12.19 -4.32 -1.02
C ALA A 58 11.85 -4.83 -2.43
N ASN A 59 10.88 -5.74 -2.54
CA ASN A 59 10.41 -6.24 -3.84
C ASN A 59 9.81 -5.11 -4.69
N ALA A 60 8.97 -4.25 -4.11
CA ALA A 60 8.36 -3.12 -4.83
C ALA A 60 9.42 -2.15 -5.39
N ILE A 61 10.51 -1.90 -4.65
CA ILE A 61 11.65 -1.08 -5.12
C ILE A 61 12.33 -1.74 -6.33
N LEU A 62 12.60 -3.04 -6.25
CA LEU A 62 13.25 -3.77 -7.35
C LEU A 62 12.36 -3.82 -8.60
N GLU A 63 11.06 -4.08 -8.44
CA GLU A 63 10.09 -4.08 -9.53
C GLU A 63 9.97 -2.70 -10.19
N ALA A 64 9.92 -1.62 -9.40
CA ALA A 64 9.90 -0.26 -9.92
C ALA A 64 11.17 0.06 -10.72
N HIS A 65 12.35 -0.31 -10.21
CA HIS A 65 13.62 -0.11 -10.90
C HIS A 65 13.67 -0.85 -12.25
N ASN A 66 13.35 -2.14 -12.25
CA ASN A 66 13.37 -2.97 -13.47
C ASN A 66 12.35 -2.48 -14.52
N SER A 67 11.22 -1.91 -14.09
CA SER A 67 10.21 -1.37 -14.99
C SER A 67 10.65 -0.10 -15.72
N GLN A 68 11.66 0.63 -15.20
CA GLN A 68 12.23 1.82 -15.84
C GLN A 68 13.30 1.48 -16.89
N GLU A 69 13.98 0.33 -16.74
CA GLU A 69 15.07 -0.08 -17.65
C GLU A 69 14.57 -0.82 -18.91
N GLY A 70 13.32 -1.26 -18.92
CA GLY A 70 12.68 -1.96 -20.04
C GLY A 70 11.83 -1.09 -20.97
N GLY A 71 11.87 0.25 -20.83
CA GLY A 71 11.08 1.22 -21.60
C GLY A 71 11.85 1.92 -22.71
#